data_AF-A0A1G8D3I6-F1
#
_entry.id   AF-A0A1G8D3I6-F1
#
_cell.length_a   1.000
_cell.length_b   1.000
_cell.length_c   1.000
_cell.angle_alpha   90.00
_cell.angle_beta   90.00
_cell.angle_gamma   90.00
#
_symmetry.space_group_name_H-M   'P 1'
#
loop_
_entity.id
_entity.type
_entity.pdbx_description
1 polymer ?
#
loop_
_entity_poly.entity_id
_entity_poly.type
_entity_poly.pdbx_seq_one_letter_code
_entity_poly.pdbx_strand_id
1 'polypeptide(L)'
;MEIDQEVTRTESAQSRPSALLASFEDYADAQHLVDRMSDEGFPVESVRIVGEGVRTVEQVTGRMTRGRAALAGAASGAWFGVFIGLLFGLFTTGTGWIWFVLISLVIGAFWGAVFGFVAHWGTRGRRDFSSVMTLQAKRYEVHVDQAMAAQAARYVL
;
A
#
# COMPACT_ATOMS: atom_id res chain seq x y z
N MET A 1 27.46 10.96 -22.10
CA MET A 1 26.29 11.27 -21.26
C MET A 1 26.06 10.04 -20.40
N GLU A 2 26.22 10.25 -19.11
CA GLU A 2 26.58 9.31 -18.06
C GLU A 2 25.31 8.73 -17.43
N ILE A 3 25.01 7.45 -17.70
CA ILE A 3 23.81 6.77 -17.16
C ILE A 3 24.11 5.29 -16.96
N ASP A 4 25.13 4.95 -16.16
CA ASP A 4 25.39 3.53 -15.81
C ASP A 4 25.96 3.33 -14.39
N GLN A 5 26.00 4.39 -13.57
CA GLN A 5 26.63 4.37 -12.23
C GLN A 5 25.63 4.27 -11.08
N GLU A 6 24.32 4.34 -11.35
CA GLU A 6 23.30 4.37 -10.28
C GLU A 6 22.76 2.98 -9.91
N VAL A 7 22.76 2.03 -10.85
CA VAL A 7 22.23 0.66 -10.62
C VAL A 7 23.20 -0.20 -9.79
N THR A 8 24.50 0.06 -9.85
CA THR A 8 25.55 -0.69 -9.12
C THR A 8 25.60 -0.38 -7.62
N ARG A 9 25.02 0.73 -7.15
CA ARG A 9 25.08 1.13 -5.74
C ARG A 9 24.27 0.20 -4.84
N THR A 10 23.23 -0.45 -5.36
CA THR A 10 22.31 -1.28 -4.58
C THR A 10 22.85 -2.69 -4.29
N GLU A 11 23.72 -3.25 -5.14
CA GLU A 11 24.36 -4.56 -4.88
C GLU A 11 25.43 -4.49 -3.78
N SER A 12 26.08 -3.34 -3.61
CA SER A 12 27.20 -3.20 -2.66
C SER A 12 26.81 -3.22 -1.18
N ALA A 13 25.55 -2.91 -0.83
CA ALA A 13 25.07 -2.97 0.56
C ALA A 13 24.70 -4.41 1.01
N GLN A 14 24.51 -5.33 0.06
CA GLN A 14 24.13 -6.72 0.34
C GLN A 14 25.32 -7.68 0.52
N SER A 15 26.57 -7.23 0.27
CA SER A 15 27.76 -8.10 0.28
C SER A 15 28.69 -7.89 1.48
N ARG A 16 28.24 -7.28 2.59
CA ARG A 16 28.99 -7.42 3.86
C ARG A 16 28.72 -8.80 4.44
N PRO A 17 29.76 -9.57 4.81
CA PRO A 17 29.59 -10.83 5.50
C PRO A 17 28.77 -10.59 6.77
N SER A 18 27.58 -11.19 6.85
CA SER A 18 26.75 -11.15 8.05
C SER A 18 26.48 -12.55 8.56
N ALA A 19 26.39 -12.68 9.87
CA ALA A 19 26.05 -13.91 10.55
C ALA A 19 24.60 -13.83 11.06
N LEU A 20 23.87 -14.95 10.95
CA LEU A 20 22.58 -15.11 11.58
C LEU A 20 22.76 -15.12 13.09
N LEU A 21 22.07 -14.22 13.78
CA LEU A 21 22.09 -14.09 15.24
C LEU A 21 20.94 -14.87 15.88
N ALA A 22 19.72 -14.65 15.39
CA ALA A 22 18.51 -15.31 15.86
C ALA A 22 17.42 -15.30 14.78
N SER A 23 16.43 -16.18 14.90
CA SER A 23 15.26 -16.24 14.01
C SER A 23 13.97 -16.32 14.82
N PHE A 24 12.96 -15.59 14.37
CA PHE A 24 11.68 -15.39 15.03
C PHE A 24 10.54 -15.61 14.03
N GLU A 25 9.35 -16.02 14.50
CA GLU A 25 8.16 -16.11 13.64
C GLU A 25 7.55 -14.73 13.38
N ASP A 26 7.57 -13.86 14.39
CA ASP A 26 7.00 -12.52 14.35
C ASP A 26 8.06 -11.42 14.24
N TYR A 27 7.73 -10.37 13.48
CA TYR A 27 8.60 -9.20 13.35
C TYR A 27 8.79 -8.47 14.68
N ALA A 28 7.77 -8.46 15.55
CA ALA A 28 7.83 -7.80 16.84
C ALA A 28 8.93 -8.41 17.75
N ASP A 29 9.07 -9.73 17.75
CA ASP A 29 10.12 -10.40 18.55
C ASP A 29 11.52 -10.09 18.00
N ALA A 30 11.67 -10.07 16.68
CA ALA A 30 12.91 -9.64 16.04
C ALA A 30 13.25 -8.18 16.41
N GLN A 31 12.25 -7.30 16.43
CA GLN A 31 12.43 -5.91 16.85
C GLN A 31 12.80 -5.80 18.33
N HIS A 32 12.15 -6.57 19.21
CA HIS A 32 12.48 -6.59 20.63
C HIS A 32 13.92 -7.03 20.91
N LEU A 33 14.48 -7.95 20.12
CA LEU A 33 15.90 -8.27 20.22
C LEU A 33 16.78 -7.05 19.86
N VAL A 34 16.47 -6.34 18.78
CA VAL A 34 17.23 -5.15 18.35
C VAL A 34 17.09 -4.02 19.37
N ASP A 35 15.90 -3.83 19.95
CA ASP A 35 15.66 -2.83 21.00
C ASP A 35 16.52 -3.12 22.24
N ARG A 36 16.57 -4.38 22.72
CA ARG A 36 17.46 -4.76 23.82
C ARG A 36 18.94 -4.50 23.51
N MET A 37 19.37 -4.83 22.28
CA MET A 37 20.73 -4.54 21.82
C MET A 37 21.02 -3.04 21.86
N SER A 38 20.09 -2.22 21.40
CA SER A 38 20.19 -0.74 21.43
C SER A 38 20.28 -0.21 22.86
N ASP A 39 19.42 -0.68 23.75
CA ASP A 39 19.36 -0.23 25.15
C ASP A 39 20.65 -0.53 25.92
N GLU A 40 21.30 -1.66 25.59
CA GLU A 40 22.59 -2.06 26.15
C GLU A 40 23.80 -1.45 25.41
N GLY A 41 23.56 -0.54 24.46
CA GLY A 41 24.60 0.24 23.77
C GLY A 41 25.32 -0.50 22.64
N PHE A 42 24.74 -1.57 22.10
CA PHE A 42 25.26 -2.24 20.92
C PHE A 42 25.05 -1.36 19.66
N PRO A 43 26.02 -1.27 18.73
CA PRO A 43 25.87 -0.52 17.49
C PRO A 43 24.89 -1.22 16.53
N VAL A 44 23.60 -0.90 16.67
CA VAL A 44 22.50 -1.48 15.88
C VAL A 44 22.55 -1.15 14.40
N GLU A 45 23.41 -0.21 13.97
CA GLU A 45 23.69 0.07 12.56
C GLU A 45 24.33 -1.13 11.83
N SER A 46 24.90 -2.07 12.60
CA SER A 46 25.44 -3.34 12.10
C SER A 46 24.42 -4.48 12.07
N VAL A 47 23.17 -4.22 12.45
CA VAL A 47 22.09 -5.23 12.56
C VAL A 47 21.10 -5.07 11.41
N ARG A 48 20.64 -6.20 10.87
CA ARG A 48 19.65 -6.25 9.79
C ARG A 48 18.57 -7.28 10.12
N ILE A 49 17.31 -6.88 10.01
CA ILE A 49 16.17 -7.81 10.08
C ILE A 49 15.82 -8.23 8.65
N VAL A 50 15.90 -9.52 8.36
CA VAL A 50 15.65 -10.11 7.05
C VAL A 50 14.41 -10.99 7.13
N GLY A 51 13.36 -10.65 6.39
CA GLY A 51 12.21 -11.54 6.22
C GLY A 51 12.57 -12.67 5.26
N GLU A 52 12.56 -13.92 5.75
CA GLU A 52 12.78 -15.11 4.93
C GLU A 52 11.46 -15.73 4.47
N GLY A 53 11.50 -16.38 3.31
CA GLY A 53 10.37 -17.20 2.85
C GLY A 53 9.17 -16.34 2.51
N VAL A 54 9.44 -15.15 1.97
CA VAL A 54 8.42 -14.19 1.57
C VAL A 54 7.53 -14.84 0.52
N ARG A 55 6.26 -14.97 0.87
CA ARG A 55 5.21 -15.38 -0.05
C ARG A 55 4.30 -14.20 -0.32
N THR A 56 3.91 -14.08 -1.57
CA THR A 56 2.84 -13.17 -1.98
C THR A 56 1.51 -13.89 -1.79
N VAL A 57 0.64 -13.35 -0.94
CA VAL A 57 -0.74 -13.85 -0.81
C VAL A 57 -1.67 -12.87 -1.53
N GLU A 58 -2.43 -13.39 -2.48
CA GLU A 58 -3.45 -12.64 -3.22
C GLU A 58 -4.82 -13.02 -2.67
N GLN A 59 -5.42 -12.16 -1.83
CA GLN A 59 -6.74 -12.43 -1.30
C GLN A 59 -7.81 -11.99 -2.30
N VAL A 60 -8.56 -12.96 -2.82
CA VAL A 60 -9.68 -12.73 -3.74
C VAL A 60 -10.88 -12.21 -2.94
N THR A 61 -11.09 -10.89 -2.93
CA THR A 61 -12.15 -10.24 -2.12
C THR A 61 -13.54 -10.26 -2.77
N GLY A 62 -13.64 -10.57 -4.07
CA GLY A 62 -14.91 -10.73 -4.77
C GLY A 62 -14.84 -10.42 -6.26
N ARG A 63 -15.99 -10.57 -6.94
CA ARG A 63 -16.15 -10.32 -8.37
C ARG A 63 -16.42 -8.83 -8.58
N MET A 64 -15.52 -8.13 -9.25
CA MET A 64 -15.77 -6.75 -9.65
C MET A 64 -16.55 -6.75 -10.98
N THR A 65 -17.88 -6.63 -10.91
CA THR A 65 -18.72 -6.62 -12.11
C THR A 65 -18.84 -5.20 -12.67
N ARG A 66 -19.12 -5.10 -13.98
CA ARG A 66 -19.38 -3.82 -14.68
C ARG A 66 -20.44 -2.96 -13.97
N GLY A 67 -21.44 -3.61 -13.35
CA GLY A 67 -22.47 -2.95 -12.54
C GLY A 67 -21.93 -2.31 -11.26
N ARG A 68 -20.97 -2.95 -10.57
CA ARG A 68 -20.33 -2.37 -9.38
C ARG A 68 -19.45 -1.18 -9.73
N ALA A 69 -18.77 -1.22 -10.87
CA ALA A 69 -18.01 -0.08 -11.39
C ALA A 69 -18.91 1.11 -11.76
N ALA A 70 -20.03 0.84 -12.45
CA ALA A 70 -21.01 1.86 -12.78
C ALA A 70 -21.66 2.46 -11.52
N LEU A 71 -21.97 1.65 -10.50
CA LEU A 71 -22.50 2.15 -9.22
C LEU A 71 -21.48 3.03 -8.48
N ALA A 72 -20.21 2.61 -8.42
CA ALA A 72 -19.16 3.41 -7.81
C ALA A 72 -18.96 4.74 -8.54
N GLY A 73 -18.99 4.72 -9.88
CA GLY A 73 -18.96 5.93 -10.70
C GLY A 73 -20.20 6.80 -10.51
N ALA A 74 -21.39 6.21 -10.38
CA ALA A 74 -22.62 6.95 -10.14
C ALA A 74 -22.58 7.68 -8.79
N ALA A 75 -22.05 7.04 -7.75
CA ALA A 75 -21.91 7.64 -6.43
C ALA A 75 -20.95 8.84 -6.44
N SER A 76 -19.77 8.69 -7.06
CA SER A 76 -18.82 9.80 -7.18
C SER A 76 -19.35 10.94 -8.06
N GLY A 77 -20.02 10.60 -9.16
CA GLY A 77 -20.67 11.57 -10.04
C GLY A 77 -21.85 12.29 -9.38
N ALA A 78 -22.67 11.60 -8.57
CA ALA A 78 -23.77 12.20 -7.83
C ALA A 78 -23.26 13.23 -6.81
N TRP A 79 -22.20 12.89 -6.07
CA TRP A 79 -21.57 13.83 -5.14
C TRP A 79 -21.04 15.09 -5.85
N PHE A 80 -20.35 14.91 -6.97
CA PHE A 80 -19.87 16.03 -7.78
C PHE A 80 -21.04 16.85 -8.36
N GLY A 81 -22.10 16.18 -8.82
CA GLY A 81 -23.32 16.81 -9.30
C GLY A 81 -24.01 17.65 -8.22
N VAL A 82 -24.13 17.15 -6.99
CA VAL A 82 -24.64 17.91 -5.85
C VAL A 82 -23.77 19.14 -5.58
N PHE A 83 -22.44 18.98 -5.59
CA PHE A 83 -21.52 20.10 -5.40
C PHE A 83 -21.75 21.20 -6.45
N ILE A 84 -21.80 20.85 -7.74
CA ILE A 84 -22.07 21.79 -8.82
C ILE A 84 -23.46 22.42 -8.69
N GLY A 85 -24.48 21.63 -8.36
CA GLY A 85 -25.85 22.11 -8.14
C GLY A 85 -25.95 23.08 -6.98
N LEU A 86 -25.19 22.88 -5.91
CA LEU A 86 -25.11 23.81 -4.78
C LEU A 86 -24.41 25.12 -5.17
N LEU A 87 -23.36 25.07 -5.99
CA LEU A 87 -22.69 26.26 -6.51
C LEU A 87 -23.65 27.13 -7.34
N PHE A 88 -24.39 26.53 -8.28
CA PHE A 88 -25.41 27.26 -9.05
C PHE A 88 -26.60 27.70 -8.19
N GLY A 89 -26.98 26.86 -7.22
CA GLY A 89 -28.02 27.17 -6.24
C GLY A 89 -27.72 28.40 -5.41
N LEU A 90 -26.45 28.68 -5.10
CA LEU A 90 -26.03 29.86 -4.34
C LEU A 90 -26.35 31.18 -5.06
N PHE A 91 -26.39 31.17 -6.40
CA PHE A 91 -26.75 32.33 -7.22
C PHE A 91 -28.24 32.40 -7.55
N THR A 92 -29.05 31.46 -7.06
CA THR A 92 -30.49 31.37 -7.33
C THR A 92 -31.29 31.93 -6.15
N THR A 93 -32.25 32.81 -6.42
CA THR A 93 -33.18 33.34 -5.42
C THR A 93 -34.44 32.48 -5.29
N GLY A 94 -34.99 32.38 -4.07
CA GLY A 94 -36.17 31.56 -3.79
C GLY A 94 -35.87 30.05 -3.79
N THR A 95 -36.88 29.20 -4.02
CA THR A 95 -36.77 27.73 -3.89
C THR A 95 -36.12 27.04 -5.10
N GLY A 96 -35.70 27.78 -6.13
CA GLY A 96 -35.14 27.23 -7.37
C GLY A 96 -33.81 26.47 -7.18
N TRP A 97 -33.05 26.76 -6.12
CA TRP A 97 -31.79 26.07 -5.81
C TRP A 97 -31.98 24.57 -5.61
N ILE A 98 -33.13 24.13 -5.07
CA ILE A 98 -33.46 22.71 -4.90
C ILE A 98 -33.51 22.03 -6.27
N TRP A 99 -34.05 22.71 -7.27
CA TRP A 99 -34.16 22.13 -8.61
C TRP A 99 -32.81 21.96 -9.28
N PHE A 100 -31.92 22.96 -9.13
CA PHE A 100 -30.55 22.86 -9.63
C PHE A 100 -29.79 21.71 -8.98
N VAL A 101 -29.90 21.54 -7.66
CA VAL A 101 -29.27 20.41 -6.95
C VAL A 101 -29.78 19.07 -7.46
N LEU A 102 -31.09 18.89 -7.61
CA LEU A 102 -31.68 17.63 -8.08
C LEU A 102 -31.30 17.31 -9.53
N ILE A 103 -31.35 18.30 -10.43
CA ILE A 103 -30.97 18.11 -11.85
C ILE A 103 -29.49 17.78 -11.95
N SER A 104 -28.62 18.55 -11.28
CA SER A 104 -27.19 18.30 -11.28
C SER A 104 -26.81 16.97 -10.63
N LEU A 105 -27.54 16.52 -9.60
CA LEU A 105 -27.38 15.19 -9.01
C LEU A 105 -27.66 14.09 -10.04
N VAL A 106 -28.79 14.16 -10.76
CA VAL A 106 -29.18 13.14 -11.75
C VAL A 106 -28.18 13.11 -12.91
N ILE A 107 -27.82 14.27 -13.44
CA ILE A 107 -26.84 14.39 -14.53
C ILE A 107 -25.47 13.89 -14.07
N GLY A 108 -25.03 14.29 -12.88
CA GLY A 108 -23.78 13.86 -12.28
C GLY A 108 -23.73 12.35 -12.06
N ALA A 109 -24.79 11.76 -11.51
CA ALA A 109 -24.91 10.31 -11.32
C ALA A 109 -24.86 9.56 -12.66
N PHE A 110 -25.57 10.06 -13.68
CA PHE A 110 -25.59 9.44 -15.01
C PHE A 110 -24.20 9.45 -15.65
N TRP A 111 -23.56 10.62 -15.75
CA TRP A 111 -22.22 10.74 -16.34
C TRP A 111 -21.16 10.01 -15.50
N GLY A 112 -21.26 10.08 -14.17
CA GLY A 112 -20.40 9.31 -13.27
C GLY A 112 -20.51 7.81 -13.51
N ALA A 113 -21.73 7.29 -13.70
CA ALA A 113 -21.95 5.88 -14.03
C ALA A 113 -21.31 5.50 -15.38
N VAL A 114 -21.47 6.36 -16.40
CA VAL A 114 -20.86 6.17 -17.73
C VAL A 114 -19.34 6.16 -17.62
N PHE A 115 -18.73 7.13 -16.93
CA PHE A 115 -17.28 7.18 -16.74
C PHE A 115 -16.76 6.00 -15.91
N GLY A 116 -17.46 5.61 -14.84
CA GLY A 116 -17.11 4.42 -14.05
C GLY A 116 -17.16 3.13 -14.88
N PHE A 117 -18.17 3.00 -15.75
CA PHE A 117 -18.26 1.90 -16.71
C PHE A 117 -17.12 1.94 -17.74
N VAL A 118 -16.85 3.09 -18.35
CA VAL A 118 -15.80 3.26 -19.37
C VAL A 118 -14.41 3.05 -18.78
N ALA A 119 -14.14 3.55 -17.56
CA ALA A 119 -12.87 3.34 -16.87
C ALA A 119 -12.62 1.84 -16.59
N HIS A 120 -13.67 1.13 -16.17
CA HIS A 120 -13.61 -0.33 -15.99
C HIS A 120 -13.49 -1.09 -17.31
N TRP A 121 -14.08 -0.57 -18.39
CA TRP A 121 -13.97 -1.19 -19.72
C TRP A 121 -12.59 -0.95 -20.36
N GLY A 122 -12.04 0.25 -20.23
CA GLY A 122 -10.71 0.64 -20.74
C GLY A 122 -9.56 -0.06 -20.00
N THR A 123 -9.74 -0.39 -18.72
CA THR A 123 -8.83 -1.27 -17.96
C THR A 123 -8.94 -2.75 -18.34
N ARG A 124 -9.78 -3.07 -19.34
CA ARG A 124 -9.71 -4.30 -20.16
C ARG A 124 -9.76 -5.61 -19.38
N GLY A 125 -10.54 -5.69 -18.30
CA GLY A 125 -11.02 -6.97 -17.72
C GLY A 125 -9.96 -8.07 -17.52
N ARG A 126 -8.67 -7.74 -17.35
CA ARG A 126 -7.61 -8.77 -17.29
C ARG A 126 -7.46 -9.41 -15.92
N ARG A 127 -8.21 -8.96 -14.90
CA ARG A 127 -8.38 -9.66 -13.63
C ARG A 127 -9.77 -9.39 -13.08
N ASP A 128 -10.65 -10.39 -13.14
CA ASP A 128 -12.02 -10.35 -12.58
C ASP A 128 -12.04 -10.41 -11.03
N PHE A 129 -10.98 -9.94 -10.38
CA PHE A 129 -10.77 -10.02 -8.94
C PHE A 129 -10.19 -8.71 -8.42
N SER A 130 -10.83 -8.12 -7.40
CA SER A 130 -10.18 -7.14 -6.56
C SER A 130 -9.21 -7.90 -5.63
N SER A 131 -7.92 -7.76 -5.91
CA SER A 131 -6.86 -8.38 -5.13
C SER A 131 -6.18 -7.34 -4.26
N VAL A 132 -6.08 -7.61 -2.96
CA VAL A 132 -5.07 -6.96 -2.13
C VAL A 132 -3.84 -7.86 -2.17
N MET A 133 -2.72 -7.34 -2.63
CA MET A 133 -1.44 -8.05 -2.62
C MET A 133 -0.77 -7.76 -1.27
N THR A 134 -0.51 -8.82 -0.50
CA THR A 134 0.26 -8.71 0.74
C THR A 134 1.50 -9.57 0.64
N LEU A 135 2.64 -8.98 0.98
CA LEU A 135 3.91 -9.68 1.17
C LEU A 135 3.97 -10.15 2.62
N GLN A 136 4.00 -11.47 2.82
CA GLN A 136 4.10 -12.06 4.15
C GLN A 136 5.39 -12.89 4.22
N ALA A 137 6.29 -12.56 5.14
CA ALA A 137 7.45 -13.39 5.45
C ALA A 137 7.01 -14.60 6.27
N LYS A 138 7.70 -15.73 6.11
CA LYS A 138 7.47 -16.94 6.91
C LYS A 138 8.14 -16.84 8.27
N ARG A 139 9.31 -16.19 8.32
CA ARG A 139 10.08 -15.93 9.53
C ARG A 139 10.92 -14.67 9.34
N TYR A 140 11.35 -14.11 10.45
CA TYR A 140 12.22 -12.94 10.52
C TYR A 140 13.55 -13.34 11.13
N GLU A 141 14.63 -13.09 10.43
CA GLU A 141 15.98 -13.40 10.85
C GLU A 141 16.72 -12.11 11.20
N VAL A 142 17.34 -12.07 12.37
CA VAL A 142 18.22 -10.97 12.77
C VAL A 142 19.64 -11.36 12.40
N HIS A 143 20.25 -10.58 11.51
CA HIS A 143 21.62 -10.74 11.04
C HIS A 143 22.48 -9.61 11.58
N VAL A 144 23.74 -9.90 11.89
CA VAL A 144 24.73 -8.91 12.33
C VAL A 144 25.99 -9.00 11.50
N ASP A 145 26.71 -7.91 11.31
CA ASP A 145 28.03 -7.94 10.66
C ASP A 145 28.94 -8.98 11.34
N GLN A 146 29.62 -9.80 10.52
CA GLN A 146 30.37 -10.97 11.00
C GLN A 146 31.45 -10.62 12.04
N ALA A 147 32.04 -9.42 11.94
CA ALA A 147 33.03 -8.93 12.90
C ALA A 147 32.47 -8.75 14.32
N MET A 148 31.16 -8.52 14.45
CA MET A 148 30.49 -8.25 15.73
C MET A 148 29.64 -9.45 16.21
N ALA A 149 29.62 -10.55 15.46
CA ALA A 149 28.79 -11.73 15.77
C ALA A 149 29.06 -12.31 17.17
N ALA A 150 30.33 -12.41 17.57
CA ALA A 150 30.71 -12.92 18.89
C ALA A 150 30.22 -12.00 20.03
N GLN A 151 30.24 -10.69 19.80
CA GLN A 151 29.74 -9.72 20.77
C GLN A 151 28.20 -9.76 20.87
N ALA A 152 27.54 -9.88 19.71
CA ALA A 152 26.08 -9.90 19.60
C ALA A 152 25.45 -11.18 20.16
N ALA A 153 26.17 -12.31 20.13
CA ALA A 153 25.69 -13.59 20.68
C ALA A 153 25.26 -13.51 22.16
N ARG A 154 25.72 -12.49 22.91
CA ARG A 154 25.37 -12.26 24.31
C ARG A 154 23.93 -11.82 24.54
N TYR A 155 23.25 -11.30 23.52
CA TYR A 155 21.87 -10.80 23.62
C TYR A 155 20.81 -11.86 23.32
N VAL A 156 21.22 -13.03 22.83
CA VAL A 156 20.32 -14.13 22.43
C VAL A 156 20.16 -15.18 23.54
N LEU A 157 21.12 -15.25 24.47
CA LEU A 157 21.08 -16.10 25.67
C LEU A 157 20.28 -15.43 26.79
#